data_AF-A0A349VTT6-F1
#
_entry.id   AF-A0A349VTT6-F1
#
_cell.length_a   1.000
_cell.length_b   1.000
_cell.length_c   1.000
_cell.angle_alpha   90.00
_cell.angle_beta   90.00
_cell.angle_gamma   90.00
#
_symmetry.space_group_name_H-M   'P 1'
#
loop_
_entity.id
_entity.type
_entity.pdbx_description
1 polymer ?
#
loop_
_entity_poly.entity_id
_entity_poly.type
_entity_poly.pdbx_seq_one_letter_code
_entity_poly.pdbx_strand_id
1 'polypeptide(L)'
;MNTIQLVWKNLSRQFGSVFLSILLTAFGISILAVLSITGETFEKQLDNNSKNIDLVVGAKGSPLQLILSSIYHIDNPTGNIPLDELEPLRQNPLVQLAVPLSLGDNFKGHR
;
A
#
# COMPACT_ATOMS: atom_id res chain seq x y z
N MET A 1 49.38 -7.45 -25.67
CA MET A 1 48.84 -6.62 -24.58
C MET A 1 47.36 -6.89 -24.46
N ASN A 2 46.86 -7.19 -23.26
CA ASN A 2 45.47 -7.61 -23.08
C ASN A 2 44.52 -6.41 -23.16
N THR A 3 43.41 -6.50 -23.91
CA THR A 3 42.47 -5.40 -24.12
C THR A 3 41.82 -4.92 -22.83
N ILE A 4 41.56 -5.84 -21.90
CA ILE A 4 41.02 -5.56 -20.56
C ILE A 4 41.99 -4.67 -19.74
N GLN A 5 43.31 -4.90 -19.85
CA GLN A 5 44.31 -4.05 -19.18
C GLN A 5 44.33 -2.62 -19.73
N LEU A 6 44.10 -2.45 -21.03
CA LEU A 6 43.99 -1.11 -21.65
C LEU A 6 42.76 -0.36 -21.15
N VAL A 7 41.61 -1.04 -21.08
CA VAL A 7 40.35 -0.48 -20.56
C VAL A 7 40.52 -0.05 -19.10
N TRP A 8 41.09 -0.90 -18.25
CA TRP A 8 41.31 -0.61 -16.83
C TRP A 8 42.23 0.60 -16.60
N LYS A 9 43.31 0.69 -17.38
CA LYS A 9 44.24 1.82 -17.32
C LYS A 9 43.62 3.13 -17.81
N ASN A 10 42.65 3.04 -18.72
CA ASN A 10 41.89 4.20 -19.20
C ASN A 10 40.87 4.68 -18.15
N LEU A 11 40.08 3.77 -17.57
CA LEU A 11 39.14 4.06 -16.48
C LEU A 11 39.85 4.72 -15.28
N SER A 12 41.00 4.20 -14.85
CA SER A 12 41.76 4.76 -13.73
C SER A 12 42.34 6.15 -14.02
N ARG A 13 42.58 6.50 -15.28
CA ARG A 13 43.05 7.84 -15.68
C ARG A 13 41.93 8.88 -15.71
N GLN A 14 40.68 8.46 -15.90
CA GLN A 14 39.50 9.34 -15.96
C GLN A 14 38.57 9.13 -14.75
N PHE A 15 39.16 8.90 -13.57
CA PHE A 15 38.43 8.46 -12.37
C PHE A 15 37.19 9.31 -12.03
N GLY A 16 37.28 10.64 -12.11
CA GLY A 16 36.15 11.53 -11.79
C GLY A 16 34.96 11.35 -12.73
N SER A 17 35.21 11.23 -14.05
CA SER A 17 34.13 11.02 -15.03
C SER A 17 33.52 9.63 -14.89
N VAL A 18 34.37 8.62 -14.70
CA VAL A 18 33.91 7.23 -14.51
C VAL A 18 33.05 7.11 -13.25
N PHE A 19 33.48 7.73 -12.15
CA PHE A 19 32.73 7.76 -10.91
C PHE A 19 31.36 8.42 -11.09
N LEU A 20 31.32 9.60 -11.74
CA LEU A 20 30.06 10.30 -11.97
C LEU A 20 29.13 9.51 -12.88
N SER A 21 29.65 8.87 -13.94
CA SER A 21 28.86 8.00 -14.82
C SER A 21 28.27 6.80 -14.06
N ILE A 22 29.08 6.11 -13.25
CA ILE A 22 28.59 4.99 -12.42
C ILE A 22 27.51 5.47 -11.46
N LEU A 23 27.72 6.61 -10.80
CA LEU A 23 26.76 7.18 -9.87
C LEU A 23 25.43 7.52 -10.56
N LEU A 24 25.49 8.15 -11.74
CA LEU A 24 24.30 8.49 -12.53
C LEU A 24 23.52 7.23 -12.93
N THR A 25 24.23 6.21 -13.43
CA THR A 25 23.61 4.94 -13.82
C THR A 25 23.02 4.22 -12.62
N ALA A 26 23.73 4.21 -11.48
CA ALA A 26 23.24 3.62 -10.24
C ALA A 26 21.97 4.32 -9.73
N PHE A 27 21.91 5.65 -9.80
CA PHE A 27 20.68 6.39 -9.47
C PHE A 27 19.53 6.03 -10.41
N GLY A 28 19.78 5.96 -11.72
CA GLY A 28 18.76 5.58 -12.70
C GLY A 28 18.18 4.19 -12.41
N ILE A 29 19.04 3.20 -12.17
CA ILE A 29 18.62 1.84 -11.84
C ILE A 29 17.91 1.79 -10.47
N SER A 30 18.43 2.53 -9.48
CA SER A 30 17.86 2.59 -8.13
C SER A 30 16.43 3.11 -8.13
N ILE A 31 16.15 4.19 -8.87
CA ILE A 31 14.79 4.74 -8.98
C ILE A 31 13.84 3.69 -9.56
N LEU A 32 14.24 3.01 -10.64
CA LEU A 32 13.43 1.94 -11.24
C LEU A 32 13.19 0.78 -10.27
N ALA A 33 14.23 0.37 -9.54
CA ALA A 33 14.13 -0.70 -8.55
C ALA A 33 13.19 -0.31 -7.39
N VAL A 34 13.32 0.89 -6.85
CA VAL A 34 12.46 1.40 -5.76
C VAL A 34 11.00 1.44 -6.20
N LEU A 35 10.71 1.94 -7.41
CA LEU A 35 9.35 1.96 -7.95
C LEU A 35 8.78 0.55 -8.12
N SER A 36 9.57 -0.38 -8.66
CA SER A 36 9.14 -1.77 -8.84
C SER A 36 8.85 -2.46 -7.51
N ILE A 37 9.76 -2.34 -6.54
CA ILE A 37 9.61 -2.96 -5.21
C ILE A 37 8.40 -2.38 -4.48
N THR A 38 8.21 -1.06 -4.54
CA THR A 38 7.10 -0.38 -3.88
C THR A 38 5.76 -0.83 -4.46
N GLY A 39 5.65 -0.91 -5.79
CA GLY A 39 4.45 -1.38 -6.47
C GLY A 39 4.06 -2.80 -6.05
N GLU A 40 4.99 -3.75 -6.13
CA GLU A 40 4.73 -5.13 -5.70
C GLU A 40 4.39 -5.23 -4.21
N THR A 41 5.07 -4.45 -3.37
CA THR A 41 4.84 -4.47 -1.92
C THR A 41 3.44 -3.94 -1.61
N PHE A 42 3.01 -2.88 -2.29
CA PHE A 42 1.69 -2.29 -2.10
C PHE A 42 0.57 -3.26 -2.52
N GLU A 43 0.70 -3.90 -3.68
CA GLU A 43 -0.28 -4.89 -4.17
C GLU A 43 -0.36 -6.11 -3.22
N LYS A 44 0.79 -6.65 -2.80
CA LYS A 44 0.83 -7.74 -1.81
C LYS A 44 0.20 -7.36 -0.48
N GLN A 45 0.41 -6.13 -0.01
CA GLN A 45 -0.22 -5.65 1.23
C GLN A 45 -1.74 -5.49 1.06
N LEU A 46 -2.19 -5.00 -0.09
CA LEU A 46 -3.61 -4.88 -0.43
C LEU A 46 -4.29 -6.26 -0.37
N ASP A 47 -3.73 -7.24 -1.08
CA ASP A 47 -4.24 -8.62 -1.10
C ASP A 47 -4.23 -9.26 0.28
N ASN A 48 -3.12 -9.10 1.03
CA ASN A 48 -2.99 -9.72 2.34
C ASN A 48 -3.99 -9.16 3.37
N ASN A 49 -4.30 -7.86 3.32
CA ASN A 49 -5.26 -7.23 4.22
C ASN A 49 -6.71 -7.58 3.87
N SER A 50 -7.02 -7.85 2.60
CA SER A 50 -8.37 -8.24 2.15
C SER A 50 -8.67 -9.73 2.28
N LYS A 51 -7.66 -10.60 2.45
CA LYS A 51 -7.80 -12.08 2.38
C LYS A 51 -8.86 -12.72 3.29
N ASN A 52 -9.28 -12.06 4.36
CA ASN A 52 -10.28 -12.59 5.29
C ASN A 52 -11.54 -11.71 5.39
N ILE A 53 -11.75 -10.80 4.43
CA ILE A 53 -12.89 -9.87 4.42
C ILE A 53 -13.63 -10.04 3.10
N ASP A 54 -14.74 -10.77 3.13
CA ASP A 54 -15.56 -11.02 1.95
C ASP A 54 -16.53 -9.86 1.65
N LEU A 55 -16.98 -9.15 2.69
CA LEU A 55 -17.95 -8.06 2.57
C LEU A 55 -17.72 -7.00 3.66
N VAL A 56 -17.75 -5.73 3.25
CA VAL A 56 -17.79 -4.58 4.16
C VAL A 56 -19.17 -3.91 4.03
N VAL A 57 -19.85 -3.75 5.16
CA VAL A 57 -21.14 -3.07 5.24
C VAL A 57 -20.95 -1.75 5.98
N GLY A 58 -21.43 -0.65 5.40
CA GLY A 58 -21.17 0.71 5.89
C GLY A 58 -22.30 1.67 5.55
N ALA A 59 -22.30 2.82 6.21
CA ALA A 59 -23.27 3.88 5.95
C ALA A 59 -23.17 4.38 4.48
N LYS A 60 -24.28 4.95 3.98
CA LYS A 60 -24.40 5.43 2.60
C LYS A 60 -23.28 6.42 2.25
N GLY A 61 -22.51 6.12 1.21
CA GLY A 61 -21.38 6.93 0.77
C GLY A 61 -20.66 6.30 -0.43
N SER A 62 -19.38 6.63 -0.61
CA SER A 62 -18.54 6.01 -1.63
C SER A 62 -18.08 4.61 -1.17
N PRO A 63 -18.34 3.54 -1.94
CA PRO A 63 -17.86 2.19 -1.61
C PRO A 63 -16.34 2.11 -1.45
N LEU A 64 -15.60 2.89 -2.26
CA LEU A 64 -14.15 2.96 -2.18
C LEU A 64 -13.70 3.59 -0.85
N GLN A 65 -14.35 4.67 -0.43
CA GLN A 65 -14.06 5.33 0.86
C GLN A 65 -14.34 4.39 2.04
N LEU A 66 -15.42 3.62 1.97
CA LEU A 66 -15.75 2.62 2.99
C LEU A 66 -14.66 1.54 3.11
N ILE A 67 -14.17 1.01 1.99
CA ILE A 67 -13.10 0.01 1.97
C ILE A 67 -11.78 0.62 2.47
N LEU A 68 -11.39 1.78 1.95
CA LEU A 68 -10.16 2.46 2.37
C LEU A 68 -10.16 2.78 3.86
N SER A 69 -11.28 3.28 4.39
CA SER A 69 -11.36 3.67 5.81
C SER A 69 -11.46 2.46 6.74
N SER A 70 -12.20 1.41 6.37
CA SER A 70 -12.45 0.25 7.24
C SER A 70 -11.33 -0.78 7.24
N ILE A 71 -10.69 -1.02 6.08
CA ILE A 71 -9.63 -2.04 5.95
C ILE A 71 -8.25 -1.37 6.05
N TYR A 72 -8.04 -0.30 5.31
CA TYR A 72 -6.73 0.33 5.17
C TYR A 72 -6.51 1.52 6.10
N HIS A 73 -7.55 1.98 6.82
CA HIS A 73 -7.50 3.17 7.67
C HIS A 73 -7.04 4.43 6.90
N ILE A 74 -7.32 4.46 5.60
CA ILE A 74 -7.06 5.56 4.69
C ILE A 74 -8.40 6.24 4.43
N ASP A 75 -8.44 7.57 4.49
CA ASP A 75 -9.68 8.37 4.31
C ASP A 75 -10.65 8.34 5.51
N ASN A 76 -11.62 9.25 5.51
CA ASN A 76 -12.63 9.38 6.55
C ASN A 76 -13.72 8.30 6.40
N PRO A 77 -14.28 7.78 7.52
CA PRO A 77 -15.39 6.83 7.47
C PRO A 77 -16.64 7.47 6.88
N THR A 78 -17.46 6.68 6.19
CA THR A 78 -18.71 7.14 5.54
C THR A 78 -19.86 7.39 6.53
N GLY A 79 -19.66 7.06 7.81
CA GLY A 79 -20.61 7.26 8.91
C GLY A 79 -20.87 5.97 9.70
N ASN A 80 -21.58 6.11 10.83
CA ASN A 80 -21.95 4.99 11.70
C ASN A 80 -23.27 4.36 11.24
N ILE A 81 -23.41 3.05 11.45
CA ILE A 81 -24.65 2.30 11.27
C ILE A 81 -25.23 1.96 12.66
N PRO A 82 -26.56 1.98 12.86
CA PRO A 82 -27.17 1.49 14.10
C PRO A 82 -26.73 0.06 14.43
N LEU A 83 -26.44 -0.20 15.71
CA LEU A 83 -26.01 -1.53 16.16
C LEU A 83 -27.08 -2.61 15.90
N ASP A 84 -28.35 -2.23 15.89
CA ASP A 84 -29.48 -3.13 15.62
C ASP A 84 -29.42 -3.76 14.22
N GLU A 85 -28.69 -3.16 13.27
CA GLU A 85 -28.47 -3.74 11.94
C GLU A 85 -27.46 -4.90 11.94
N LEU A 86 -26.70 -5.11 13.02
CA LEU A 86 -25.75 -6.21 13.14
C LEU A 86 -26.44 -7.56 13.32
N GLU A 87 -27.52 -7.62 14.11
CA GLU A 87 -28.24 -8.85 14.42
C GLU A 87 -28.76 -9.59 13.18
N PRO A 88 -29.47 -8.96 12.22
CA PRO A 88 -29.92 -9.67 11.03
C PRO A 88 -28.75 -10.17 10.16
N LEU A 89 -27.60 -9.49 10.17
CA LEU A 89 -26.40 -9.94 9.46
C LEU A 89 -25.77 -11.16 10.13
N ARG A 90 -25.71 -11.19 11.47
CA ARG A 90 -25.20 -12.33 12.24
C ARG A 90 -26.08 -13.57 12.14
N GLN A 91 -27.38 -13.39 11.98
CA GLN A 91 -28.35 -14.49 11.87
C GLN A 91 -28.42 -15.08 10.45
N ASN A 92 -27.78 -14.45 9.46
CA ASN A 92 -27.77 -14.93 8.10
C ASN A 92 -26.91 -16.21 7.97
N PRO A 93 -27.44 -17.33 7.47
CA PRO A 93 -26.68 -18.58 7.33
C PRO A 93 -25.49 -18.50 6.37
N LEU A 94 -25.43 -17.48 5.51
CA LEU A 94 -24.29 -17.22 4.62
C LEU A 94 -23.13 -16.48 5.31
N VAL A 95 -23.34 -15.97 6.53
CA VAL A 95 -22.36 -15.17 7.27
C VAL A 95 -21.77 -16.03 8.39
N GLN A 96 -20.51 -16.41 8.25
CA GLN A 96 -19.80 -17.18 9.28
C GLN A 96 -19.43 -16.32 10.50
N LEU A 97 -19.02 -15.07 10.27
CA LEU A 97 -18.59 -14.13 11.30
C LEU A 97 -18.94 -12.70 10.86
N ALA A 98 -19.61 -11.95 11.75
CA ALA A 98 -19.78 -10.50 11.57
C ALA A 98 -19.13 -9.79 12.75
N VAL A 99 -18.16 -8.94 12.47
CA VAL A 99 -17.43 -8.16 13.47
C VAL A 99 -17.88 -6.70 13.38
N PRO A 100 -18.49 -6.12 14.43
CA PRO A 100 -18.79 -4.71 14.44
C PRO A 100 -17.49 -3.91 14.52
N LEU A 101 -17.29 -3.01 13.56
CA LEU A 101 -16.17 -2.07 13.54
C LEU A 101 -16.68 -0.68 13.96
N SER A 102 -16.07 -0.08 14.97
CA SER A 102 -16.29 1.32 15.33
C SER A 102 -14.95 2.05 15.29
N LEU A 103 -14.79 2.93 14.30
CA LEU A 103 -13.55 3.68 14.04
C LEU A 103 -13.37 4.90 14.95
N GLY A 104 -14.10 4.95 16.06
CA GLY A 104 -14.19 6.11 16.94
C GLY A 104 -15.13 7.16 16.36
N ASP A 105 -15.86 7.83 17.26
CA ASP A 105 -16.79 8.89 16.87
C ASP A 105 -16.12 10.25 17.06
N ASN A 106 -16.33 11.17 16.13
CA ASN A 106 -16.01 12.58 16.36
C ASN A 106 -17.08 13.16 17.27
N PHE A 107 -16.84 13.24 18.58
CA PHE A 107 -17.78 13.93 19.45
C PHE A 107 -17.68 15.44 19.22
N LYS A 108 -18.74 16.03 18.63
CA LYS A 108 -18.83 17.48 18.34
C LYS A 108 -17.65 18.03 17.50
N GLY A 109 -17.10 17.22 16.60
CA GLY A 109 -16.03 17.66 15.69
C GLY A 109 -14.61 17.62 16.28
N HIS A 110 -14.42 17.02 17.46
CA HIS A 110 -13.10 16.75 18.02
C HIS A 110 -12.74 15.27 17.87
N ARG A 111 -11.50 15.03 17.41
CA ARG A 111 -10.83 13.72 17.34
C ARG A 111 -9.95 13.53 18.56
#